data_AF-A0A6P0WVW3-F1
#
_entry.id   AF-A0A6P0WVW3-F1
#
_cell.length_a   1.000
_cell.length_b   1.000
_cell.length_c   1.000
_cell.angle_alpha   90.00
_cell.angle_beta   90.00
_cell.angle_gamma   90.00
#
_symmetry.space_group_name_H-M   'P 1'
#
loop_
_entity.id
_entity.type
_entity.pdbx_description
1 polymer ?
#
loop_
_entity_poly.entity_id
_entity_poly.type
_entity_poly.pdbx_seq_one_letter_code
_entity_poly.pdbx_strand_id
1 'polypeptide(L)' 'MGILIATNARMAKAVKGSVARLQEWVKGQPRVHVDESPWPVQGLKEWLWVTTGQNFCVFHPLVPTRK' A
#
# COMPACT_ATOMS: atom_id res chain seq x y z
N MET A 1 -16.11 -19.86 1.08
CA MET A 1 -15.20 -18.72 1.35
C MET A 1 -14.46 -18.31 0.07
N GLY A 2 -15.16 -17.87 -0.99
CA GLY A 2 -14.53 -17.61 -2.31
C GLY A 2 -14.89 -16.26 -2.93
N ILE A 3 -16.08 -15.74 -2.66
CA ILE A 3 -16.61 -14.50 -3.26
C ILE A 3 -15.88 -13.26 -2.74
N LEU A 4 -15.56 -13.22 -1.45
CA LEU A 4 -14.85 -12.08 -0.84
C LEU A 4 -13.42 -11.94 -1.37
N ILE A 5 -12.69 -13.06 -1.48
CA ILE A 5 -11.33 -13.09 -2.01
C ILE A 5 -11.32 -12.65 -3.49
N ALA A 6 -12.26 -13.16 -4.29
CA ALA A 6 -12.41 -12.77 -5.69
C ALA A 6 -12.76 -11.28 -5.85
N THR A 7 -13.63 -10.75 -4.99
CA THR A 7 -14.01 -9.34 -4.99
C THR A 7 -12.82 -8.44 -4.63
N ASN A 8 -12.07 -8.80 -3.58
CA ASN A 8 -10.87 -8.08 -3.17
C ASN A 8 -9.81 -8.07 -4.28
N ALA A 9 -9.57 -9.21 -4.94
CA ALA A 9 -8.63 -9.30 -6.05
C ALA A 9 -9.05 -8.42 -7.25
N ARG A 10 -10.35 -8.38 -7.58
CA ARG A 10 -10.87 -7.53 -8.66
C ARG A 10 -10.72 -6.05 -8.32
N MET A 11 -11.06 -5.66 -7.09
CA MET A 11 -10.90 -4.26 -6.63
C MET A 11 -9.43 -3.84 -6.63
N ALA A 12 -8.53 -4.69 -6.11
CA ALA A 12 -7.10 -4.45 -6.14
C ALA A 12 -6.60 -4.25 -7.58
N LYS A 13 -7.06 -5.07 -8.53
CA LYS A 13 -6.73 -4.92 -9.95
C LYS A 13 -7.25 -3.60 -10.55
N ALA A 14 -8.48 -3.21 -10.23
CA ALA A 14 -9.08 -1.98 -10.72
C ALA A 14 -8.37 -0.72 -10.20
N VAL A 15 -7.89 -0.75 -8.95
CA VAL A 15 -7.28 0.41 -8.28
C VAL A 15 -5.77 0.50 -8.51
N LYS A 16 -5.12 -0.58 -8.99
CA LYS A 16 -3.66 -0.66 -9.21
C LYS A 16 -3.10 0.50 -10.04
N GLY A 17 -3.77 0.88 -11.12
CA GLY A 17 -3.32 1.98 -11.99
C GLY A 17 -3.32 3.33 -11.28
N SER A 18 -4.39 3.62 -10.52
CA SER A 18 -4.51 4.84 -9.73
C SER A 18 -3.45 4.92 -8.63
N VAL A 19 -3.16 3.80 -7.97
CA VAL A 19 -2.11 3.73 -6.93
C VAL A 19 -0.73 3.97 -7.52
N ALA A 20 -0.40 3.36 -8.66
CA ALA A 20 0.89 3.56 -9.33
C ALA A 20 1.08 5.03 -9.76
N ARG A 21 0.02 5.65 -10.32
CA ARG A 21 0.04 7.07 -10.68
C ARG A 21 0.23 7.97 -9.46
N LEU A 22 -0.43 7.66 -8.35
CA LEU A 22 -0.28 8.41 -7.09
C LEU A 22 1.14 8.27 -6.54
N GLN A 23 1.75 7.09 -6.58
CA GLN A 23 3.13 6.87 -6.16
C GLN A 23 4.12 7.74 -6.94
N GLU A 24 3.99 7.83 -8.27
CA GLU A 24 4.84 8.71 -9.07
C GLU A 24 4.61 10.19 -8.76
N TRP A 25 3.35 10.60 -8.56
CA TRP A 25 3.02 11.98 -8.22
C TRP A 25 3.54 12.41 -6.84
N VAL A 26 3.55 11.50 -5.86
CA VAL A 26 4.06 11.76 -4.50
C VAL A 26 5.55 12.10 -4.50
N LYS A 27 6.34 11.53 -5.41
CA LYS A 27 7.79 11.83 -5.52
C LYS A 27 8.08 13.30 -5.84
N GLY A 28 7.13 14.01 -6.46
CA GLY A 28 7.24 15.44 -6.77
C GLY A 28 6.77 16.37 -5.66
N GLN A 29 6.32 15.84 -4.52
CA GLN A 29 5.76 16.66 -3.45
C GLN A 29 6.86 17.25 -2.54
N PRO A 30 6.73 18.53 -2.13
CA PRO A 30 7.79 19.25 -1.40
C PRO A 30 7.95 18.79 0.06
N ARG A 31 6.89 18.20 0.66
CA ARG A 31 6.92 17.67 2.02
C ARG A 31 6.12 16.40 2.09
N VAL A 32 6.77 15.35 2.55
CA VAL A 32 6.17 14.03 2.71
C VAL A 32 6.65 13.46 4.04
N HIS A 33 5.73 12.97 4.85
CA HIS A 33 6.03 12.22 6.06
C HIS A 33 6.03 10.72 5.72
N VAL A 34 7.03 10.00 6.18
CA VAL A 34 7.17 8.56 5.95
C VAL A 34 7.28 7.88 7.31
N ASP A 35 6.44 6.88 7.53
CA ASP A 35 6.41 6.07 8.74
C ASP A 35 6.47 4.57 8.41
N GLU A 36 7.15 3.81 9.25
CA GLU A 36 7.20 2.36 9.22
C GLU A 36 6.37 1.79 10.38
N SER A 37 5.19 1.29 10.06
CA SER A 37 4.28 0.71 11.05
C SER A 37 4.26 -0.82 10.95
N PRO A 38 4.38 -1.56 12.07
CA PRO A 38 4.25 -3.02 12.05
C PRO A 38 2.81 -3.42 11.72
N TRP A 39 2.63 -4.26 10.70
CA TRP A 39 1.32 -4.68 10.18
C TRP A 39 1.17 -6.20 10.21
N PRO A 40 0.18 -6.74 10.94
CA PRO A 40 -0.03 -8.18 11.00
C PRO A 40 -0.70 -8.68 9.73
N VAL A 41 0.00 -9.52 8.96
CA VAL A 41 -0.55 -10.23 7.80
C VAL A 41 -0.51 -11.71 8.10
N GLN A 42 -1.69 -12.34 8.22
CA GLN A 42 -1.83 -13.79 8.42
C GLN A 42 -1.02 -14.34 9.62
N GLY A 43 -0.89 -13.55 10.69
CA GLY A 43 -0.14 -13.93 11.90
C GLY A 43 1.38 -13.68 11.83
N LEU A 44 1.89 -13.14 10.72
CA LEU A 44 3.28 -12.72 10.58
C LEU A 44 3.38 -11.19 10.71
N LYS A 45 4.46 -10.72 11.35
CA LYS A 45 4.80 -9.30 11.42
C LYS A 45 5.41 -8.89 10.07
N GLU A 46 4.63 -8.19 9.26
CA GLU A 46 5.10 -7.48 8.07
C GLU A 46 5.29 -5.99 8.38
N TRP A 47 5.98 -5.27 7.50
CA TRP A 47 6.15 -3.83 7.63
C TRP A 47 5.25 -3.11 6.63
N LEU A 48 4.53 -2.09 7.08
CA LEU A 48 3.72 -1.23 6.23
C LEU A 48 4.34 0.15 6.19
N TRP A 49 4.79 0.55 5.00
CA TRP A 49 5.25 1.91 4.76
C TRP A 49 4.04 2.81 4.53
N VAL A 50 3.97 3.89 5.30
CA VAL A 50 2.94 4.91 5.18
C VAL A 50 3.60 6.19 4.72
N THR A 51 3.19 6.69 3.56
CA THR A 51 3.70 7.93 2.97
C THR A 51 2.57 8.94 2.92
N THR A 52 2.62 9.96 3.76
CA THR A 52 1.53 10.94 3.92
C THR A 52 1.97 12.35 3.59
N GLY A 53 1.02 13.13 3.08
CA GLY A 53 1.16 14.56 2.90
C GLY A 53 -0.18 15.24 3.16
N GLN A 54 -0.26 16.54 2.90
CA GLN A 54 -1.43 17.34 3.28
C GLN A 54 -2.74 16.84 2.64
N ASN A 55 -2.66 16.24 1.44
CA ASN A 55 -3.84 15.81 0.66
C ASN A 55 -3.78 14.33 0.23
N PHE A 56 -2.84 13.54 0.75
CA PHE A 56 -2.70 12.15 0.33
C PHE A 56 -2.13 11.26 1.42
N CYS A 57 -2.45 9.97 1.32
CA CYS A 57 -1.87 8.91 2.12
C CYS A 57 -1.70 7.68 1.22
N VAL A 58 -0.47 7.21 1.09
CA VAL A 58 -0.11 6.02 0.30
C VAL A 58 0.41 4.95 1.24
N PHE A 59 -0.11 3.74 1.09
CA PHE A 59 0.28 2.59 1.87
C PHE A 59 1.01 1.59 0.98
N HIS A 60 2.20 1.15 1.40
CA HIS A 60 2.99 0.17 0.69
C HIS A 60 3.43 -0.96 1.64
N PRO A 61 2.86 -2.17 1.50
CA PRO A 61 3.30 -3.30 2.30
C PRO A 61 4.67 -3.77 1.82
N LEU A 62 5.62 -3.91 2.75
CA LEU A 62 6.88 -4.59 2.52
C LEU A 62 6.63 -6.09 2.64
N VAL A 63 6.25 -6.71 1.52
CA VAL A 63 6.17 -8.17 1.45
C VAL A 63 7.60 -8.71 1.46
N PRO A 64 8.02 -9.50 2.45
CA PRO A 64 9.33 -10.13 2.40
C PRO A 64 9.33 -11.12 1.23
N THR A 65 10.11 -10.84 0.19
CA THR A 65 10.46 -11.87 -0.81
C THR A 65 11.16 -13.00 -0.06
N ARG A 66 10.44 -14.10 0.19
CA ARG A 66 11.06 -15.36 0.59
C ARG A 66 12.04 -15.75 -0.52
N LYS A 67 13.33 -15.60 -0.26
CA LYS A 67 14.38 -16.27 -1.04
C LYS A 67 14.36 -17.76 -0.75
#